data_AF-A0A939W2U6-F1
#
_entry.id   AF-A0A939W2U6-F1
#
_cell.length_a   1.000
_cell.length_b   1.000
_cell.length_c   1.000
_cell.angle_alpha   90.00
_cell.angle_beta   90.00
_cell.angle_gamma   90.00
#
_symmetry.space_group_name_H-M   'P 1'
#
loop_
_entity.id
_entity.type
_entity.pdbx_description
1 polymer ?
#
loop_
_entity_poly.entity_id
_entity_poly.type
_entity_poly.pdbx_seq_one_letter_code
_entity_poly.pdbx_strand_id
1 'polypeptide(L)'
;MKSQTLKLLKKELVLGNSSQTIIWSICCFGMYFIPSYPSYIGPFYITLCIMMTFALNQSSHDILYTALLPVRKIDTVKARFLYCGLIEILSLILALIPTLLKYTIPSFPKNHAGINTTPAYFGLQLILYAIFNLIFLGNVYKNPLKPGVRYFAGAVVYFVVYAIFELPVWMYYADKGPLVSVGQMFTDMSGAFLNRQFIVLFGGILIFAGVWILTFNRAARQFEKYDL
;
A
#
# COMPACT_ATOMS: atom_id res chain seq x y z
N MET A 1 27.35 -0.95 -11.21
CA MET A 1 25.94 -0.51 -11.38
C MET A 1 25.06 -0.65 -10.13
N LYS A 2 25.04 -1.78 -9.38
CA LYS A 2 24.21 -1.93 -8.15
C LYS A 2 24.48 -0.90 -7.03
N SER A 3 25.70 -0.35 -6.97
CA SER A 3 26.13 0.58 -5.90
C SER A 3 25.38 1.91 -5.88
N GLN A 4 24.94 2.45 -7.02
CA GLN A 4 24.29 3.76 -7.05
C GLN A 4 22.82 3.72 -6.61
N THR A 5 22.05 2.70 -6.98
CA THR A 5 20.64 2.58 -6.56
C THR A 5 20.51 2.48 -5.04
N LEU A 6 21.40 1.76 -4.37
CA LEU A 6 21.37 1.63 -2.91
C LEU A 6 21.71 2.95 -2.20
N LYS A 7 22.67 3.71 -2.74
CA LYS A 7 22.99 5.06 -2.25
C LYS A 7 21.80 6.01 -2.40
N LEU A 8 21.11 5.95 -3.55
CA LEU A 8 19.89 6.72 -3.79
C LEU A 8 18.76 6.29 -2.86
N LEU A 9 18.55 4.99 -2.64
CA LEU A 9 17.56 4.50 -1.68
C LEU A 9 17.85 4.98 -0.25
N LYS A 10 19.12 4.96 0.18
CA LYS A 10 19.53 5.54 1.47
C LYS A 10 19.19 7.02 1.54
N LYS A 11 19.46 7.78 0.47
CA LYS A 11 19.08 9.19 0.36
C LYS A 11 17.56 9.35 0.47
N GLU A 12 16.76 8.48 -0.15
CA GLU A 12 15.30 8.55 0.00
C GLU A 12 14.81 8.26 1.41
N LEU A 13 15.43 7.32 2.12
CA LEU A 13 15.05 6.98 3.50
C LEU A 13 15.47 8.05 4.51
N VAL A 14 16.63 8.70 4.30
CA VAL A 14 17.24 9.61 5.28
C VAL A 14 16.91 11.07 5.01
N LEU A 15 16.93 11.50 3.74
CA LEU A 15 16.80 12.91 3.35
C LEU A 15 15.48 13.20 2.65
N GLY A 16 15.04 12.29 1.77
CA GLY A 16 13.82 12.48 0.99
C GLY A 16 12.53 12.10 1.71
N ASN A 17 12.61 11.40 2.85
CA ASN A 17 11.47 10.89 3.59
C ASN A 17 10.81 11.98 4.43
N SER A 18 9.50 12.14 4.30
CA SER A 18 8.75 12.98 5.22
C SER A 18 8.74 12.38 6.62
N SER A 19 8.94 13.20 7.64
CA SER A 19 8.79 12.79 9.06
C SER A 19 7.40 12.19 9.32
N GLN A 20 6.40 12.61 8.55
CA GLN A 20 5.04 12.07 8.60
C GLN A 20 5.00 10.57 8.31
N THR A 21 5.86 10.02 7.44
CA THR A 21 5.88 8.60 7.13
C THR A 21 6.19 7.75 8.37
N ILE A 22 7.13 8.19 9.21
CA ILE A 22 7.49 7.47 10.43
C ILE A 22 6.35 7.53 11.44
N ILE A 23 5.83 8.74 11.70
CA ILE A 23 4.75 8.98 12.66
C ILE A 23 3.52 8.15 12.29
N TRP A 24 3.06 8.26 11.05
CA TRP A 24 1.88 7.55 10.60
C TRP A 24 2.10 6.04 10.48
N SER A 25 3.30 5.55 10.18
CA SER A 25 3.56 4.10 10.23
C SER A 25 3.35 3.54 11.64
N ILE A 26 3.78 4.29 12.66
CA ILE A 26 3.53 3.94 14.08
C ILE A 26 2.05 4.05 14.41
N CYS A 27 1.37 5.12 13.97
CA CYS A 27 -0.08 5.26 14.18
C CYS A 27 -0.85 4.12 13.50
N CYS A 28 -0.54 3.77 12.25
CA CYS A 28 -1.17 2.67 11.51
C CYS A 28 -1.03 1.34 12.25
N PHE A 29 0.15 1.07 12.80
CA PHE A 29 0.36 -0.09 13.69
C PHE A 29 -0.58 -0.06 14.90
N GLY A 30 -0.70 1.10 15.56
CA GLY A 30 -1.61 1.32 16.68
C GLY A 30 -3.11 1.16 16.32
N MET A 31 -3.51 1.58 15.12
CA MET A 31 -4.90 1.52 14.65
C MET A 31 -5.43 0.09 14.55
N TYR A 32 -4.55 -0.89 14.29
CA TYR A 32 -4.96 -2.29 14.34
C TYR A 32 -5.42 -2.71 15.74
N PHE A 33 -5.02 -2.04 16.83
CA PHE A 33 -5.54 -2.37 18.17
C PHE A 33 -6.90 -1.76 18.48
N ILE A 34 -7.40 -0.85 17.64
CA ILE A 34 -8.71 -0.23 17.87
C ILE A 34 -9.80 -1.28 17.60
N PRO A 35 -10.66 -1.60 18.59
CA PRO A 35 -11.79 -2.50 18.40
C PRO A 35 -12.75 -1.97 17.34
N SER A 36 -13.27 -2.86 16.48
CA SER A 36 -14.25 -2.50 15.44
C SER A 36 -13.84 -1.30 14.59
N TYR A 37 -12.59 -1.28 14.15
CA TYR A 37 -12.08 -0.30 13.21
C TYR A 37 -11.88 -0.93 11.82
N PRO A 38 -12.27 -0.27 10.71
CA PRO A 38 -12.08 -0.85 9.39
C PRO A 38 -10.60 -1.03 9.05
N SER A 39 -10.19 -2.29 8.88
CA SER A 39 -8.78 -2.68 8.80
C SER A 39 -8.01 -1.97 7.67
N TYR A 40 -8.67 -1.70 6.53
CA TYR A 40 -8.08 -1.10 5.34
C TYR A 40 -7.70 0.39 5.47
N ILE A 41 -8.17 1.09 6.51
CA ILE A 41 -7.91 2.53 6.67
C ILE A 41 -6.48 2.79 7.15
N GLY A 42 -5.92 1.93 8.00
CA GLY A 42 -4.50 2.04 8.39
C GLY A 42 -3.56 2.01 7.17
N PRO A 43 -3.60 0.95 6.34
CA PRO A 43 -2.86 0.91 5.08
C PRO A 43 -3.13 2.08 4.13
N PHE A 44 -4.36 2.63 4.11
CA PHE A 44 -4.63 3.83 3.33
C PHE A 44 -3.79 5.04 3.80
N TYR A 45 -3.62 5.25 5.10
CA TYR A 45 -2.74 6.31 5.62
C TYR A 45 -1.29 6.15 5.16
N ILE A 46 -0.80 4.92 4.97
CA ILE A 46 0.53 4.68 4.40
C ILE A 46 0.64 5.25 2.99
N THR A 47 -0.40 5.11 2.16
CA THR A 47 -0.44 5.72 0.82
C THR A 47 -0.42 7.25 0.89
N LEU A 48 -1.05 7.84 1.91
CA LEU A 48 -1.03 9.28 2.15
C LEU A 48 0.39 9.74 2.54
N CYS A 49 1.10 8.99 3.39
CA CYS A 49 2.50 9.29 3.73
C CYS A 49 3.43 9.29 2.52
N ILE A 50 3.21 8.34 1.61
CA ILE A 50 3.92 8.30 0.34
C ILE A 50 3.65 9.59 -0.44
N MET A 51 2.39 10.02 -0.55
CA MET A 51 2.07 11.31 -1.21
C MET A 51 2.75 12.50 -0.54
N MET A 52 2.75 12.57 0.80
CA MET A 52 3.40 13.65 1.54
C MET A 52 4.91 13.66 1.33
N THR A 53 5.52 12.49 1.16
CA THR A 53 6.92 12.35 0.73
C THR A 53 7.12 12.95 -0.67
N PHE A 54 6.24 12.65 -1.63
CA PHE A 54 6.33 13.27 -2.96
C PHE A 54 6.09 14.79 -2.92
N ALA A 55 5.20 15.29 -2.07
CA ALA A 55 4.96 16.72 -1.88
C ALA A 55 6.19 17.43 -1.30
N LEU A 56 6.85 16.83 -0.29
CA LEU A 56 8.10 17.35 0.27
C LEU A 56 9.20 17.42 -0.79
N ASN A 57 9.38 16.36 -1.56
CA ASN A 57 10.38 16.31 -2.63
C ASN A 57 10.10 17.34 -3.73
N GLN A 58 8.83 17.64 -4.00
CA GLN A 58 8.45 18.72 -4.89
C GLN A 58 8.84 20.09 -4.31
N SER A 59 8.48 20.40 -3.06
CA SER A 59 8.81 21.69 -2.45
C SER A 59 10.31 21.92 -2.32
N SER A 60 11.06 20.84 -2.06
CA SER A 60 12.51 20.87 -1.93
C SER A 60 13.25 20.72 -3.27
N HIS A 61 12.55 20.71 -4.41
CA HIS A 61 13.13 20.62 -5.75
C HIS A 61 14.07 19.40 -5.93
N ASP A 62 13.78 18.30 -5.24
CA ASP A 62 14.64 17.12 -5.13
C ASP A 62 15.00 16.51 -6.49
N ILE A 63 14.05 16.52 -7.43
CA ILE A 63 14.25 16.00 -8.79
C ILE A 63 15.29 16.82 -9.55
N LEU A 64 15.27 18.15 -9.42
CA LEU A 64 16.24 19.04 -10.08
C LEU A 64 17.64 18.83 -9.52
N TYR A 65 17.77 18.78 -8.18
CA TYR A 65 19.07 18.52 -7.55
C TYR A 65 19.61 17.12 -7.89
N THR A 66 18.75 16.12 -7.95
CA THR A 66 19.15 14.76 -8.32
C THR A 66 19.57 14.66 -9.78
N ALA A 67 18.99 15.48 -10.67
CA ALA A 67 19.35 15.52 -12.08
C ALA A 67 20.73 16.10 -12.35
N LEU A 68 21.24 16.96 -11.45
CA LEU A 68 22.60 17.52 -11.54
C LEU A 68 23.68 16.48 -11.16
N LEU A 69 23.32 15.42 -10.47
CA LEU A 69 24.25 14.35 -10.11
C LEU A 69 24.54 13.47 -11.33
N PRO A 70 25.73 12.86 -11.44
CA PRO A 70 26.07 11.92 -12.50
C PRO A 70 25.40 10.55 -12.27
N VAL A 71 24.07 10.55 -12.25
CA VAL A 71 23.19 9.39 -12.02
C VAL A 71 22.19 9.27 -13.17
N ARG A 72 21.81 8.03 -13.50
CA ARG A 72 20.82 7.81 -14.56
C ARG A 72 19.41 8.10 -14.03
N LYS A 73 18.58 8.76 -14.85
CA LYS A 73 17.16 9.04 -14.55
C LYS A 73 16.40 7.80 -14.04
N ILE A 74 16.64 6.64 -14.67
CA ILE A 74 16.02 5.36 -14.29
C ILE A 74 16.39 4.93 -12.86
N ASP A 75 17.63 5.17 -12.42
CA ASP A 75 18.07 4.77 -11.09
C ASP A 75 17.39 5.60 -9.98
N THR A 76 17.05 6.87 -10.27
CA THR A 76 16.24 7.72 -9.40
C THR A 76 14.80 7.20 -9.27
N VAL A 77 14.15 6.85 -10.39
CA VAL A 77 12.80 6.25 -10.37
C VAL A 77 12.82 4.93 -9.60
N LYS A 78 13.84 4.10 -9.83
CA LYS A 78 13.99 2.81 -9.16
C LYS A 78 14.16 2.96 -7.66
N ALA A 79 14.98 3.90 -7.19
CA ALA A 79 15.14 4.17 -5.77
C ALA A 79 13.81 4.61 -5.12
N ARG A 80 13.06 5.49 -5.79
CA ARG A 80 11.74 5.93 -5.31
C ARG A 80 10.71 4.79 -5.26
N PHE A 81 10.68 3.94 -6.28
CA PHE A 81 9.84 2.75 -6.30
C PHE A 81 10.17 1.82 -5.14
N LEU A 82 11.46 1.49 -4.96
CA LEU A 82 11.91 0.64 -3.85
C LEU A 82 11.53 1.23 -2.49
N TYR A 83 11.63 2.54 -2.33
CA TYR A 83 11.18 3.23 -1.12
C TYR A 83 9.68 3.03 -0.87
N CYS A 84 8.82 3.31 -1.86
CA CYS A 84 7.36 3.14 -1.70
C CYS A 84 6.99 1.70 -1.35
N GLY A 85 7.55 0.73 -2.07
CA GLY A 85 7.26 -0.68 -1.83
C GLY A 85 7.78 -1.16 -0.48
N LEU A 86 8.94 -0.65 -0.04
CA LEU A 86 9.47 -0.95 1.28
C LEU A 86 8.53 -0.46 2.38
N ILE A 87 8.03 0.78 2.28
CA ILE A 87 7.11 1.33 3.28
C ILE A 87 5.78 0.57 3.30
N GLU A 88 5.22 0.24 2.13
CA GLU A 88 3.98 -0.55 2.01
C GLU A 88 4.14 -1.95 2.60
N ILE A 89 5.18 -2.69 2.21
CA ILE A 89 5.41 -4.05 2.70
C ILE A 89 5.75 -4.05 4.19
N LEU A 90 6.56 -3.10 4.66
CA LEU A 90 6.87 -2.95 6.07
C LEU A 90 5.60 -2.70 6.89
N SER A 91 4.68 -1.87 6.39
CA SER A 91 3.39 -1.64 7.07
C SER A 91 2.56 -2.92 7.25
N LEU A 92 2.58 -3.81 6.25
CA LEU A 92 1.87 -5.10 6.31
C LEU A 92 2.57 -6.09 7.23
N ILE A 93 3.90 -6.15 7.21
CA ILE A 93 4.68 -6.98 8.13
C ILE A 93 4.42 -6.54 9.57
N LEU A 94 4.45 -5.24 9.84
CA LEU A 94 4.16 -4.70 11.17
C LEU A 94 2.74 -5.02 11.62
N ALA A 95 1.77 -5.04 10.70
CA ALA A 95 0.38 -5.43 10.99
C ALA A 95 0.21 -6.90 11.38
N LEU A 96 1.20 -7.78 11.14
CA LEU A 96 1.14 -9.18 11.59
C LEU A 96 1.16 -9.30 13.12
N ILE A 97 1.87 -8.41 13.83
CA ILE A 97 1.96 -8.44 15.30
C ILE A 97 0.59 -8.22 15.96
N PRO A 98 -0.14 -7.12 15.69
CA PRO A 98 -1.47 -6.94 16.27
C PRO A 98 -2.44 -8.03 15.80
N THR A 99 -2.29 -8.52 14.57
CA THR A 99 -3.08 -9.65 14.06
C THR A 99 -2.91 -10.90 14.92
N LEU A 100 -1.66 -11.29 15.21
CA LEU A 100 -1.37 -12.45 16.05
C LEU A 100 -1.92 -12.24 17.47
N LEU A 101 -1.72 -11.06 18.06
CA LEU A 101 -2.22 -10.75 19.41
C LEU A 101 -3.75 -10.84 19.50
N LYS A 102 -4.48 -10.38 18.47
CA LYS A 102 -5.95 -10.49 18.42
C LYS A 102 -6.44 -11.93 18.46
N TYR A 103 -5.73 -12.85 17.82
CA TYR A 103 -6.13 -14.25 17.76
C TYR A 103 -5.61 -15.08 18.94
N THR A 104 -4.56 -14.64 19.63
CA THR A 104 -4.04 -15.34 20.81
C THR A 104 -4.71 -14.89 22.12
N ILE A 105 -5.22 -13.67 22.20
CA ILE A 105 -5.87 -13.12 23.40
C ILE A 105 -7.40 -13.32 23.30
N PRO A 106 -8.00 -14.25 24.06
CA PRO A 106 -9.43 -14.58 23.92
C PRO A 106 -10.38 -13.45 24.32
N SER A 107 -9.92 -12.51 25.15
CA SER A 107 -10.68 -11.33 25.59
C SER A 107 -10.66 -10.17 24.59
N PHE A 108 -9.93 -10.29 23.48
CA PHE A 108 -9.88 -9.21 22.49
C PHE A 108 -11.25 -9.06 21.80
N PRO A 109 -11.81 -7.84 21.71
CA PRO A 109 -13.14 -7.65 21.11
C PRO A 109 -13.20 -8.09 19.65
N LYS A 110 -14.32 -8.71 19.25
CA LYS A 110 -14.58 -9.03 17.85
C LYS A 110 -14.69 -7.74 17.03
N ASN A 111 -14.15 -7.76 15.81
CA ASN A 111 -14.27 -6.64 14.88
C ASN A 111 -15.58 -6.78 14.11
N HIS A 112 -16.44 -5.77 14.17
CA HIS A 112 -17.71 -5.71 13.43
C HIS A 112 -17.71 -4.69 12.29
N ALA A 113 -16.63 -3.91 12.13
CA ALA A 113 -16.59 -2.79 11.20
C ALA A 113 -16.14 -3.15 9.78
N GLY A 114 -15.75 -4.40 9.56
CA GLY A 114 -15.32 -4.89 8.25
C GLY A 114 -14.56 -6.20 8.36
N ILE A 115 -13.72 -6.47 7.35
CA ILE A 115 -12.94 -7.70 7.28
C ILE A 115 -12.00 -7.83 8.49
N ASN A 116 -11.87 -9.06 9.00
CA ASN A 116 -10.85 -9.40 9.97
C ASN A 116 -9.48 -9.50 9.31
N THR A 117 -8.42 -9.34 10.10
CA THR A 117 -7.03 -9.47 9.63
C THR A 117 -6.68 -10.96 9.39
N THR A 118 -7.26 -11.56 8.36
CA THR A 118 -7.00 -12.93 7.91
C THR A 118 -5.95 -12.94 6.79
N PRO A 119 -5.41 -14.11 6.38
CA PRO A 119 -4.58 -14.19 5.17
C PRO A 119 -5.25 -13.59 3.92
N ALA A 120 -6.57 -13.73 3.79
CA ALA A 120 -7.32 -13.10 2.68
C ALA A 120 -7.24 -11.57 2.73
N TYR A 121 -7.37 -10.96 3.92
CA TYR A 121 -7.20 -9.52 4.09
C TYR A 121 -5.84 -9.03 3.55
N PHE A 122 -4.74 -9.69 3.91
CA PHE A 122 -3.41 -9.31 3.43
C PHE A 122 -3.29 -9.44 1.91
N GLY A 123 -3.88 -10.47 1.31
CA GLY A 123 -3.94 -10.63 -0.15
C GLY A 123 -4.70 -9.50 -0.84
N LEU A 124 -5.89 -9.18 -0.33
CA LEU A 124 -6.73 -8.10 -0.85
C LEU A 124 -6.07 -6.73 -0.66
N GLN A 125 -5.38 -6.51 0.46
CA GLN A 125 -4.64 -5.28 0.73
C GLN A 125 -3.45 -5.11 -0.24
N LEU A 126 -2.76 -6.19 -0.61
CA LEU A 126 -1.73 -6.15 -1.65
C LEU A 126 -2.32 -5.77 -3.02
N ILE A 127 -3.52 -6.26 -3.35
CA ILE A 127 -4.21 -5.85 -4.59
C ILE A 127 -4.56 -4.35 -4.55
N LEU A 128 -5.02 -3.84 -3.40
CA LEU A 128 -5.28 -2.41 -3.24
C LEU A 128 -4.02 -1.56 -3.44
N TYR A 129 -2.90 -1.93 -2.82
CA TYR A 129 -1.63 -1.25 -3.06
C TYR A 129 -1.18 -1.37 -4.52
N ALA A 130 -1.36 -2.53 -5.16
CA ALA A 130 -1.01 -2.71 -6.57
C ALA A 130 -1.77 -1.73 -7.48
N ILE A 131 -3.09 -1.62 -7.31
CA ILE A 131 -3.95 -0.72 -8.09
C ILE A 131 -3.61 0.73 -7.80
N PHE A 132 -3.45 1.10 -6.52
CA PHE A 132 -3.04 2.44 -6.12
C PHE A 132 -1.71 2.83 -6.77
N ASN A 133 -0.70 1.97 -6.68
CA ASN A 133 0.63 2.22 -7.26
C ASN A 133 0.57 2.38 -8.77
N LEU A 134 -0.19 1.53 -9.47
CA LEU A 134 -0.39 1.63 -10.92
C LEU A 134 -0.92 3.01 -11.34
N ILE A 135 -1.87 3.54 -10.58
CA ILE A 135 -2.51 4.83 -10.88
C ILE A 135 -1.61 5.99 -10.44
N PHE A 136 -1.06 5.94 -9.24
CA PHE A 136 -0.24 6.99 -8.67
C PHE A 136 1.20 6.94 -9.22
N LEU A 137 2.01 5.98 -8.79
CA LEU A 137 3.43 5.86 -9.18
C LEU A 137 3.61 5.68 -10.70
N GLY A 138 2.69 4.96 -11.35
CA GLY A 138 2.69 4.77 -12.80
C GLY A 138 2.35 6.01 -13.62
N ASN A 139 1.92 7.12 -13.00
CA ASN A 139 1.57 8.37 -13.71
C ASN A 139 2.14 9.64 -13.08
N VAL A 140 2.77 9.57 -11.89
CA VAL A 140 3.32 10.74 -11.20
C VAL A 140 4.41 11.42 -12.02
N TYR A 141 5.21 10.65 -12.76
CA TYR A 141 6.30 11.16 -13.60
C TYR A 141 5.85 11.82 -14.91
N LYS A 142 4.55 11.77 -15.28
CA LYS A 142 4.02 12.59 -16.38
C LYS A 142 4.07 14.09 -16.05
N ASN A 143 3.88 14.42 -14.77
CA ASN A 143 3.96 15.79 -14.29
C ASN A 143 4.42 15.76 -12.83
N PRO A 144 5.74 15.64 -12.59
CA PRO A 144 6.29 15.43 -11.25
C PRO A 144 6.04 16.63 -10.32
N LEU A 145 5.74 17.81 -10.87
CA LEU A 145 5.40 19.02 -10.13
C LEU A 145 3.95 19.06 -9.63
N LYS A 146 3.11 18.08 -9.96
CA LYS A 146 1.71 18.04 -9.48
C LYS A 146 1.31 16.63 -9.04
N PRO A 147 1.98 16.04 -8.01
CA PRO A 147 1.71 14.68 -7.56
C PRO A 147 0.31 14.52 -6.97
N GLY A 148 -0.26 15.58 -6.39
CA GLY A 148 -1.56 15.54 -5.70
C GLY A 148 -2.74 15.08 -6.57
N VAL A 149 -2.80 15.48 -7.85
CA VAL A 149 -3.89 15.08 -8.75
C VAL A 149 -3.86 13.58 -9.04
N ARG A 150 -2.65 13.02 -9.22
CA ARG A 150 -2.48 11.58 -9.45
C ARG A 150 -2.75 10.78 -8.19
N TYR A 151 -2.37 11.32 -7.04
CA TYR A 151 -2.70 10.71 -5.75
C TYR A 151 -4.21 10.66 -5.54
N PHE A 152 -4.92 11.77 -5.75
CA PHE A 152 -6.37 11.83 -5.58
C PHE A 152 -7.08 10.79 -6.45
N ALA A 153 -6.69 10.65 -7.73
CA ALA A 153 -7.22 9.60 -8.59
C ALA A 153 -6.94 8.19 -8.04
N GLY A 154 -5.72 7.94 -7.54
CA GLY A 154 -5.38 6.67 -6.89
C GLY A 154 -6.18 6.40 -5.62
N ALA A 155 -6.38 7.41 -4.79
CA ALA A 155 -7.14 7.32 -3.55
C ALA A 155 -8.63 7.05 -3.80
N VAL A 156 -9.24 7.72 -4.78
CA VAL A 156 -10.64 7.45 -5.18
C VAL A 156 -10.79 5.99 -5.62
N VAL A 157 -9.90 5.49 -6.48
CA VAL A 157 -9.96 4.09 -6.92
C VAL A 157 -9.69 3.13 -5.77
N TYR A 158 -8.76 3.45 -4.86
CA TYR A 158 -8.52 2.66 -3.66
C TYR A 158 -9.81 2.48 -2.85
N PHE A 159 -10.54 3.57 -2.56
CA PHE A 159 -11.78 3.49 -1.79
C PHE A 159 -12.91 2.75 -2.53
N VAL A 160 -13.00 2.89 -3.85
CA VAL A 160 -13.97 2.13 -4.66
C VAL A 160 -13.70 0.63 -4.58
N VAL A 161 -12.44 0.22 -4.76
CA VAL A 161 -12.03 -1.20 -4.69
C VAL A 161 -12.17 -1.73 -3.26
N TYR A 162 -11.82 -0.93 -2.26
CA TYR A 162 -12.03 -1.25 -0.85
C TYR A 162 -13.51 -1.53 -0.55
N ALA A 163 -14.43 -0.68 -1.04
CA ALA A 163 -15.86 -0.91 -0.88
C ALA A 163 -16.32 -2.20 -1.57
N ILE A 164 -15.76 -2.54 -2.73
CA ILE A 164 -16.04 -3.82 -3.41
C ILE A 164 -15.57 -5.02 -2.55
N PHE A 165 -14.39 -4.93 -1.92
CA PHE A 165 -13.86 -6.00 -1.08
C PHE A 165 -14.62 -6.15 0.25
N GLU A 166 -15.13 -5.06 0.81
CA GLU A 166 -15.95 -5.10 2.03
C GLU A 166 -17.41 -5.49 1.78
N LEU A 167 -17.93 -5.30 0.57
CA LEU A 167 -19.34 -5.58 0.28
C LEU A 167 -19.77 -7.02 0.66
N PRO A 168 -19.02 -8.10 0.35
CA PRO A 168 -19.32 -9.44 0.85
C PRO A 168 -19.31 -9.54 2.38
N VAL A 169 -18.41 -8.82 3.05
CA VAL A 169 -18.27 -8.84 4.51
C VAL A 169 -19.45 -8.12 5.18
N TRP A 170 -19.90 -7.00 4.64
CA TRP A 170 -21.12 -6.32 5.11
C TRP A 170 -22.35 -7.20 4.92
N MET A 171 -22.46 -7.90 3.78
CA MET A 171 -23.53 -8.87 3.54
C MET A 171 -23.51 -10.02 4.55
N TYR A 172 -22.31 -10.52 4.90
CA TYR A 172 -22.13 -11.52 5.94
C TYR A 172 -22.60 -11.04 7.32
N TYR A 173 -22.19 -9.84 7.76
CA TYR A 173 -22.65 -9.30 9.05
C TYR A 173 -24.14 -8.96 9.08
N ALA A 174 -24.72 -8.61 7.93
CA ALA A 174 -26.15 -8.37 7.80
C ALA A 174 -26.99 -9.65 7.65
N ASP A 175 -26.33 -10.82 7.52
CA ASP A 175 -26.91 -12.13 7.20
C ASP A 175 -27.87 -12.09 5.99
N LYS A 176 -27.48 -11.33 4.95
CA LYS A 176 -28.34 -11.05 3.79
C LYS A 176 -27.55 -11.05 2.50
N GLY A 177 -28.12 -11.71 1.49
CA GLY A 177 -27.66 -11.64 0.10
C GLY A 177 -26.81 -12.83 -0.36
N PRO A 178 -26.43 -12.84 -1.65
CA PRO A 178 -25.80 -14.00 -2.27
C PRO A 178 -24.31 -14.18 -1.92
N LEU A 179 -23.66 -13.16 -1.35
CA LEU A 179 -22.21 -13.14 -1.09
C LEU A 179 -21.86 -13.42 0.38
N VAL A 180 -22.82 -13.81 1.22
CA VAL A 180 -22.61 -14.11 2.66
C VAL A 180 -21.51 -15.14 2.87
N SER A 181 -21.49 -16.20 2.06
CA SER A 181 -20.47 -17.26 2.15
C SER A 181 -19.06 -16.76 1.79
N VAL A 182 -18.96 -15.78 0.90
CA VAL A 182 -17.69 -15.13 0.53
C VAL A 182 -17.22 -14.22 1.66
N GLY A 183 -18.11 -13.42 2.24
CA GLY A 183 -17.82 -12.58 3.40
C GLY A 183 -17.35 -13.39 4.61
N GLN A 184 -18.01 -14.53 4.87
CA GLN A 184 -17.59 -15.48 5.89
C GLN A 184 -16.19 -16.04 5.58
N MET A 185 -15.94 -16.48 4.35
CA MET A 185 -14.64 -16.99 3.93
C MET A 185 -13.50 -15.94 4.07
N PHE A 186 -13.80 -14.65 3.93
CA PHE A 186 -12.82 -13.58 4.15
C PHE A 186 -12.56 -13.28 5.62
N THR A 187 -13.55 -13.47 6.49
CA THR A 187 -13.56 -12.92 7.85
C THR A 187 -13.33 -13.97 8.94
N ASP A 188 -13.73 -15.21 8.68
CA ASP A 188 -13.63 -16.32 9.62
C ASP A 188 -12.24 -16.95 9.59
N MET A 189 -11.56 -17.02 10.74
CA MET A 189 -10.24 -17.66 10.89
C MET A 189 -10.36 -19.17 11.17
N SER A 190 -11.55 -19.75 11.05
CA SER A 190 -11.74 -21.20 11.17
C SER A 190 -10.94 -21.97 10.11
N GLY A 191 -10.46 -23.17 10.50
CA GLY A 191 -9.63 -24.00 9.62
C GLY A 191 -10.29 -24.38 8.29
N ALA A 192 -11.63 -24.31 8.21
CA ALA A 192 -12.39 -24.64 7.00
C ALA A 192 -12.12 -23.70 5.82
N PHE A 193 -11.83 -22.42 6.08
CA PHE A 193 -11.62 -21.40 5.04
C PHE A 193 -10.15 -21.08 4.79
N LEU A 194 -9.25 -21.54 5.66
CA LEU A 194 -7.83 -21.19 5.65
C LEU A 194 -7.15 -21.44 4.29
N ASN A 195 -7.42 -22.60 3.67
CA ASN A 195 -6.86 -22.93 2.35
C ASN A 195 -7.27 -21.92 1.27
N ARG A 196 -8.56 -21.51 1.27
CA ARG A 196 -9.06 -20.53 0.31
C ARG A 196 -8.47 -19.14 0.59
N GLN A 197 -8.28 -18.78 1.87
CA GLN A 197 -7.67 -17.49 2.25
C GLN A 197 -6.21 -17.40 1.81
N PHE A 198 -5.46 -18.49 1.92
CA PHE A 198 -4.09 -18.54 1.40
C PHE A 198 -4.05 -18.44 -0.13
N ILE A 199 -5.02 -19.02 -0.86
CA ILE A 199 -5.13 -18.81 -2.31
C ILE A 199 -5.31 -17.32 -2.63
N VAL A 200 -6.16 -16.61 -1.88
CA VAL A 200 -6.33 -15.16 -2.03
C VAL A 200 -5.04 -14.40 -1.70
N LEU A 201 -4.31 -14.80 -0.65
CA LEU A 201 -3.01 -14.22 -0.30
C LEU A 201 -1.99 -14.36 -1.44
N PHE A 202 -1.78 -15.59 -1.93
CA PHE A 202 -0.83 -15.84 -3.00
C PHE A 202 -1.24 -15.17 -4.31
N GLY A 203 -2.53 -15.16 -4.62
CA GLY A 203 -3.07 -14.39 -5.75
C GLY A 203 -2.76 -12.90 -5.63
N GLY A 204 -2.97 -12.32 -4.45
CA GLY A 204 -2.63 -10.93 -4.17
C GLY A 204 -1.15 -10.62 -4.30
N ILE A 205 -0.27 -11.50 -3.83
CA ILE A 205 1.20 -11.37 -3.99
C ILE A 205 1.59 -11.39 -5.47
N LEU A 206 1.05 -12.32 -6.25
CA LEU A 206 1.33 -12.43 -7.69
C LEU A 206 0.85 -11.19 -8.45
N ILE A 207 -0.36 -10.72 -8.15
CA ILE A 207 -0.91 -9.49 -8.74
C ILE A 207 -0.04 -8.30 -8.37
N PHE A 208 0.33 -8.16 -7.09
CA PHE A 208 1.19 -7.07 -6.63
C PHE A 208 2.54 -7.09 -7.35
N ALA A 209 3.22 -8.23 -7.41
CA ALA A 209 4.50 -8.37 -8.10
C ALA A 209 4.39 -8.10 -9.62
N GLY A 210 3.35 -8.61 -10.28
CA GLY A 210 3.12 -8.38 -11.71
C GLY A 210 2.83 -6.92 -12.02
N VAL A 211 1.90 -6.30 -11.30
CA VAL A 211 1.56 -4.88 -11.43
C VAL A 211 2.74 -3.99 -11.05
N TRP A 212 3.58 -4.40 -10.09
CA TRP A 212 4.79 -3.68 -9.71
C TRP A 212 5.75 -3.49 -10.89
N ILE A 213 6.02 -4.56 -11.64
CA ILE A 213 6.88 -4.54 -12.83
C ILE A 213 6.29 -3.63 -13.90
N LEU A 214 4.98 -3.75 -14.16
CA LEU A 214 4.28 -2.91 -15.14
C LEU A 214 4.34 -1.43 -14.77
N THR A 215 4.11 -1.14 -13.49
CA THR A 215 4.12 0.22 -12.93
C THR A 215 5.51 0.83 -13.03
N PHE A 216 6.55 0.08 -12.67
CA PHE A 216 7.94 0.52 -12.79
C PHE A 216 8.32 0.83 -14.25
N ASN A 217 8.02 -0.07 -15.18
CA ASN A 217 8.31 0.12 -16.60
C ASN A 217 7.59 1.35 -17.16
N ARG A 218 6.35 1.58 -16.74
CA ARG A 218 5.56 2.75 -17.13
C ARG A 218 6.14 4.04 -16.57
N ALA A 219 6.51 4.06 -15.29
CA ALA A 219 7.11 5.21 -14.63
C ALA A 219 8.49 5.58 -15.22
N ALA A 220 9.35 4.58 -15.44
CA ALA A 220 10.68 4.79 -16.03
C ALA A 220 10.58 5.42 -17.42
N ARG A 221 9.73 4.88 -18.31
CA ARG A 221 9.50 5.45 -19.66
C ARG A 221 8.96 6.87 -19.63
N GLN A 222 8.14 7.23 -18.65
CA GLN A 222 7.62 8.59 -18.53
C GLN A 222 8.71 9.56 -18.08
N PHE A 223 9.53 9.15 -17.12
CA PHE A 223 10.60 10.01 -16.60
C PHE A 223 11.76 10.19 -17.60
N GLU A 224 12.04 9.19 -18.44
CA GLU A 224 12.99 9.34 -19.55
C GLU A 224 12.57 10.42 -20.55
N LYS A 225 11.27 10.47 -20.88
CA LYS A 225 10.68 11.46 -21.80
C LYS A 225 10.50 12.84 -21.18
N TYR A 226 10.58 12.94 -19.86
CA TYR A 226 10.42 14.20 -19.18
C TYR A 226 11.69 15.04 -19.32
N ASP A 227 11.56 16.19 -19.97
CA ASP A 227 12.62 17.18 -20.07
C ASP A 227 12.65 18.02 -18.80
N LEU A 228 13.84 18.21 -18.22
CA LEU A 228 14.04 18.79 -16.90
C LEU A 228 14.39 20.27 -16.99
#